data_AF-A0A960N1V3-F1
#
_entry.id   AF-A0A960N1V3-F1
#
_cell.length_a   1.000
_cell.length_b   1.000
_cell.length_c   1.000
_cell.angle_alpha   90.00
_cell.angle_beta   90.00
_cell.angle_gamma   90.00
#
_symmetry.space_group_name_H-M   'P 1'
#
loop_
_entity.id
_entity.type
_entity.pdbx_description
1 polymer ?
#
loop_
_entity_poly.entity_id
_entity_poly.type
_entity_poly.pdbx_seq_one_letter_code
_entity_poly.pdbx_strand_id
1 'polypeptide(L)' 'ADPVSGENAPGRVKIGGEEWRAISADGSMINPGAVVEIVSLDGATVTVRPLT' A
#
# COMPACT_ATOMS: atom_id res chain seq x y z
N ALA A 1 5.11 -7.36 14.16
CA ALA A 1 4.77 -6.51 13.00
C ALA A 1 4.41 -7.46 11.88
N ASP A 2 3.14 -7.50 11.53
CA ASP A 2 2.53 -8.60 10.76
C ASP A 2 2.50 -8.26 9.26
N PRO A 3 2.59 -9.28 8.36
CA PRO A 3 2.72 -9.08 6.92
C PRO A 3 1.39 -8.84 6.21
N VAL A 4 1.50 -8.25 5.02
CA VAL A 4 0.41 -7.82 4.14
C VAL A 4 0.35 -8.78 2.95
N SER A 5 -0.71 -9.59 2.86
CA SER A 5 -0.91 -10.61 1.83
C SER A 5 -2.32 -10.52 1.24
N GLY A 6 -2.43 -9.97 0.02
CA GLY A 6 -3.63 -10.01 -0.82
C GLY A 6 -4.89 -9.37 -0.22
N GLU A 7 -6.01 -9.42 -0.94
CA GLU A 7 -7.28 -8.74 -0.63
C GLU A 7 -7.86 -8.98 0.79
N ASN A 8 -7.29 -9.92 1.57
CA ASN A 8 -7.67 -10.23 2.94
C ASN A 8 -6.73 -9.63 4.01
N ALA A 9 -5.65 -8.96 3.62
CA ALA A 9 -4.76 -8.23 4.52
C ALA A 9 -4.20 -7.00 3.78
N PRO A 10 -4.96 -5.90 3.66
CA PRO A 10 -4.47 -4.67 3.06
C PRO A 10 -3.28 -4.10 3.85
N GLY A 11 -2.34 -3.53 3.12
CA GLY A 11 -1.15 -2.92 3.68
C GLY A 11 -1.40 -1.57 4.26
N ARG A 12 -0.35 -1.03 4.88
CA ARG A 12 -0.35 0.30 5.47
C ARG A 12 0.76 1.11 4.85
N VAL A 13 0.41 2.29 4.35
CA VAL A 13 1.35 3.29 3.84
C VAL A 13 1.22 4.55 4.65
N LYS A 14 2.29 5.33 4.74
CA LYS A 14 2.28 6.62 5.44
C LYS A 14 2.22 7.75 4.41
N ILE A 15 1.13 8.52 4.42
CA ILE A 15 0.90 9.64 3.52
C ILE A 15 0.72 10.89 4.38
N GLY A 16 1.60 11.88 4.23
CA GLY A 16 1.51 13.13 5.02
C GLY A 16 1.62 12.95 6.53
N GLY A 17 2.15 11.81 7.00
CA GLY A 17 2.23 11.47 8.43
C GLY A 17 1.06 10.60 8.94
N GLU A 18 -0.01 10.48 8.16
CA GLU A 18 -1.15 9.61 8.46
C GLU A 18 -0.96 8.22 7.86
N GLU A 19 -1.53 7.21 8.52
CA GLU A 19 -1.50 5.84 8.03
C GLU A 19 -2.76 5.52 7.22
N TRP A 20 -2.56 5.09 5.98
CA TRP A 20 -3.61 4.78 5.03
C TRP A 20 -3.61 3.30 4.65
N ARG A 21 -4.79 2.76 4.34
CA ARG A 21 -4.93 1.40 3.80
C ARG A 21 -4.43 1.38 2.35
N ALA A 22 -3.59 0.41 2.02
CA ALA A 22 -3.02 0.29 0.69
C ALA A 22 -3.15 -1.12 0.12
N ILE A 23 -3.34 -1.21 -1.20
CA ILE A 23 -3.28 -2.44 -1.97
C ILE A 23 -2.26 -2.28 -3.11
N SER A 24 -1.50 -3.33 -3.39
CA SER A 24 -0.57 -3.36 -4.51
C SER A 24 -1.33 -3.46 -5.84
N ALA A 25 -1.06 -2.57 -6.78
CA ALA A 25 -1.71 -2.53 -8.09
C ALA A 25 -1.56 -3.84 -8.89
N ASP A 26 -0.40 -4.48 -8.74
CA ASP A 26 0.03 -5.67 -9.48
C ASP A 26 0.06 -6.94 -8.60
N GLY A 27 -0.45 -6.85 -7.38
CA GLY A 27 -0.44 -7.97 -6.42
C GLY A 27 0.93 -8.28 -5.81
N SER A 28 1.99 -7.52 -6.15
CA SER A 28 3.33 -7.74 -5.61
C SER A 28 3.42 -7.40 -4.13
N MET A 29 4.25 -8.16 -3.41
CA MET A 29 4.59 -7.82 -2.04
C MET A 29 5.45 -6.55 -2.00
N ILE A 30 5.02 -5.57 -1.22
CA ILE A 30 5.76 -4.33 -0.98
C ILE A 30 6.32 -4.39 0.43
N ASN A 31 7.65 -4.39 0.55
CA ASN A 31 8.31 -4.45 1.85
C ASN A 31 8.11 -3.14 2.64
N PRO A 32 7.99 -3.21 3.98
CA PRO A 32 7.90 -2.01 4.80
C PRO A 32 9.13 -1.13 4.61
N GLY A 33 8.90 0.18 4.44
CA GLY A 33 9.94 1.17 4.15
C GLY A 33 10.23 1.39 2.66
N ALA A 34 9.64 0.59 1.76
CA ALA A 34 9.70 0.88 0.33
C ALA A 34 8.94 2.17 0.01
N VAL A 35 9.49 2.99 -0.88
CA VAL A 35 8.80 4.15 -1.43
C VAL A 35 7.84 3.65 -2.51
N VAL A 36 6.62 4.15 -2.46
CA VAL A 36 5.55 3.77 -3.39
C VAL A 36 4.94 5.00 -4.02
N GLU A 37 4.40 4.84 -5.22
CA GLU A 37 3.54 5.83 -5.85
C GLU A 37 2.08 5.40 -5.75
N ILE A 38 1.19 6.38 -5.57
CA ILE A 38 -0.27 6.15 -5.57
C ILE A 38 -0.75 6.20 -7.01
N VAL A 39 -1.35 5.10 -7.47
CA VAL A 39 -1.88 4.99 -8.84
C VAL A 39 -3.40 5.14 -8.87
N SER A 40 -4.10 4.91 -7.76
CA SER A 40 -5.55 5.12 -7.64
C SER A 40 -5.96 5.33 -6.19
N LEU A 41 -7.09 6.01 -5.97
CA LEU A 41 -7.67 6.27 -4.66
C LEU A 41 -9.15 5.89 -4.71
N ASP A 42 -9.57 4.98 -3.84
CA ASP A 42 -10.95 4.52 -3.68
C ASP A 42 -11.39 4.68 -2.22
N GLY A 43 -12.07 5.79 -1.94
CA GLY A 43 -12.47 6.17 -0.58
C GLY A 43 -11.28 6.28 0.37
N ALA A 44 -11.19 5.37 1.34
CA ALA A 44 -10.13 5.32 2.35
C ALA A 44 -9.02 4.29 2.02
N THR A 45 -9.04 3.71 0.81
CA THR A 45 -8.05 2.74 0.35
C THR A 45 -7.31 3.29 -0.86
N VAL A 46 -5.98 3.24 -0.83
CA VAL A 46 -5.14 3.63 -1.96
C VAL A 46 -4.60 2.40 -2.67
N THR A 47 -4.54 2.48 -3.99
CA THR A 47 -3.80 1.50 -4.79
C THR A 47 -2.43 2.07 -5.10
N VAL A 48 -1.39 1.30 -4.83
CA VAL A 48 0.00 1.73 -4.91
C VAL A 48 0.85 0.75 -5.70
N ARG A 49 1.95 1.23 -6.27
CA ARG A 49 3.01 0.37 -6.84
C ARG A 49 4.38 0.81 -6.33
N PRO A 50 5.38 -0.09 -6.29
CA PRO A 50 6.75 0.27 -5.94
C PRO A 50 7.30 1.34 -6.87
N LEU A 51 7.90 2.38 -6.30
CA LEU A 51 8.73 3.31 -7.05
C LEU A 51 10.11 2.65 -7.20
N THR A 52 10.38 2.08 -8.38
CA THR A 52 11.69 1.48 -8.72
C THR A 52 12.73 2.56 -8.98
#